data_AF-A0A1V5E2A1-F1
#
_entry.id   AF-A0A1V5E2A1-F1
#
_cell.length_a   1.000
_cell.length_b   1.000
_cell.length_c   1.000
_cell.angle_alpha   90.00
_cell.angle_beta   90.00
_cell.angle_gamma   90.00
#
_symmetry.space_group_name_H-M   'P 1'
#
loop_
_entity.id
_entity.type
_entity.pdbx_description
1 polymer ?
#
loop_
_entity_poly.entity_id
_entity_poly.type
_entity_poly.pdbx_seq_one_letter_code
_entity_poly.pdbx_strand_id
1 'polypeptide(L)'
;MLCGDDCIAHEVRGCFACDLISEMLLHIKPGSLLVTSLLNAHVVHTAHVMDASGVVFAGGKKPNETIIANAQQNGIPILTTSLLIFEICGRLFVNGVHQDNSTPVGGD
;
A
#
# COMPACT_ATOMS: atom_id res chain seq x y z
N MET A 1 3.55 -0.13 13.25
CA MET A 1 3.56 0.97 12.26
C MET A 1 4.93 1.62 12.31
N LEU A 2 5.50 2.02 11.17
CA LEU A 2 6.85 2.60 11.13
C LEU A 2 6.84 4.12 10.88
N CYS A 3 5.78 4.63 10.26
CA CYS A 3 5.53 6.06 10.05
C CYS A 3 4.04 6.28 9.74
N GLY A 4 3.50 7.43 10.16
CA GLY A 4 2.15 7.88 9.78
C GLY A 4 1.11 7.87 10.91
N ASP A 5 1.50 8.07 12.17
CA ASP A 5 0.55 8.18 13.30
C ASP A 5 -0.52 9.26 13.07
N ASP A 6 -0.15 10.36 12.40
CA ASP A 6 -1.08 11.45 12.05
C ASP A 6 -1.89 11.18 10.75
N CYS A 7 -1.57 10.10 10.02
CA CYS A 7 -2.11 9.76 8.70
C CYS A 7 -3.15 8.62 8.75
N ILE A 8 -3.48 8.11 9.94
CA ILE A 8 -4.48 7.05 10.20
C ILE A 8 -5.90 7.42 9.67
N ALA A 9 -6.13 8.68 9.30
CA ALA A 9 -7.40 9.17 8.81
C ALA A 9 -7.78 8.74 7.37
N HIS A 10 -6.90 8.06 6.62
CA HIS A 10 -7.21 7.62 5.26
C HIS A 10 -8.08 6.37 5.28
N GLU A 11 -9.31 6.49 4.78
CA GLU A 11 -10.22 5.37 4.61
C GLU A 11 -9.64 4.36 3.61
N VAL A 12 -9.50 3.10 4.04
CA VAL A 12 -9.03 2.00 3.18
C VAL A 12 -10.21 1.48 2.37
N ARG A 13 -10.23 1.76 1.06
CA ARG A 13 -11.32 1.40 0.14
C ARG A 13 -11.06 0.11 -0.67
N GLY A 14 -9.94 -0.55 -0.41
CA GLY A 14 -9.53 -1.73 -1.14
C GLY A 14 -8.12 -2.17 -0.78
N CYS A 15 -7.64 -3.20 -1.46
CA CYS A 15 -6.30 -3.74 -1.28
C CYS A 15 -5.75 -4.19 -2.63
N PHE A 16 -4.53 -3.79 -2.95
CA PHE A 16 -3.80 -4.29 -4.10
C PHE A 16 -2.47 -4.90 -3.64
N ALA A 17 -2.22 -6.14 -4.02
CA ALA A 17 -1.03 -6.87 -3.62
C ALA A 17 -0.19 -7.24 -4.84
N CYS A 18 1.03 -6.69 -4.94
CA CYS A 18 1.92 -6.93 -6.08
C CYS A 18 3.36 -6.57 -5.75
N ASP A 19 4.32 -7.12 -6.50
CA ASP A 19 5.74 -6.77 -6.44
C ASP A 19 6.27 -6.17 -7.75
N LEU A 20 5.38 -5.89 -8.71
CA LEU A 20 5.72 -5.28 -9.99
C LEU A 20 5.20 -3.84 -10.03
N ILE A 21 6.11 -2.87 -10.05
CA ILE A 21 5.77 -1.44 -10.14
C ILE A 21 4.89 -1.14 -11.38
N SER A 22 5.15 -1.82 -12.51
CA SER A 22 4.34 -1.66 -13.73
C SER A 22 2.87 -2.02 -13.49
N GLU A 23 2.60 -3.10 -12.75
CA GLU A 23 1.24 -3.52 -12.41
C GLU A 23 0.61 -2.61 -11.37
N MET A 24 1.40 -2.09 -10.43
CA MET A 24 0.92 -1.11 -9.44
C MET A 24 0.38 0.16 -10.12
N LEU A 25 1.11 0.68 -11.11
CA LEU A 25 0.72 1.88 -11.85
C LEU A 25 -0.54 1.66 -12.72
N LEU A 26 -0.80 0.42 -13.14
CA LEU A 26 -1.94 0.09 -13.99
C LEU A 26 -3.21 -0.23 -13.19
N HIS A 27 -3.07 -0.84 -12.01
CA HIS A 27 -4.20 -1.51 -11.35
C HIS A 27 -4.54 -1.01 -9.95
N ILE A 28 -3.65 -0.24 -9.29
CA ILE A 28 -4.00 0.36 -7.99
C ILE A 28 -5.12 1.38 -8.19
N LYS A 29 -6.19 1.25 -7.41
CA LYS A 29 -7.23 2.29 -7.31
C LYS A 29 -6.92 3.23 -6.14
N PRO A 30 -7.22 4.53 -6.26
CA PRO A 30 -7.13 5.47 -5.14
C PRO A 30 -7.81 4.95 -3.87
N GLY A 31 -7.20 5.20 -2.71
CA GLY A 31 -7.65 4.71 -1.41
C GLY A 31 -7.35 3.23 -1.14
N SER A 32 -6.75 2.49 -2.08
CA SER A 32 -6.35 1.09 -1.85
C SER A 32 -5.11 1.01 -0.97
N LEU A 33 -5.06 0.01 -0.09
CA LEU A 33 -3.85 -0.36 0.64
C LEU A 33 -2.93 -1.17 -0.28
N LEU A 34 -1.68 -0.75 -0.45
CA LEU A 34 -0.68 -1.49 -1.22
C LEU A 34 0.02 -2.51 -0.33
N VAL A 35 0.01 -3.79 -0.72
CA VAL A 35 0.73 -4.86 -0.03
C VAL A 35 1.85 -5.37 -0.93
N THR A 36 3.09 -5.33 -0.47
CA THR A 36 4.25 -5.70 -1.29
C THR A 36 5.38 -6.26 -0.44
N SER A 37 6.22 -7.11 -1.02
CA SER A 37 7.51 -7.50 -0.47
C SER A 37 8.67 -6.71 -1.10
N LEU A 38 8.43 -5.84 -2.08
CA LEU A 38 9.44 -5.01 -2.71
C LEU A 38 9.85 -3.84 -1.79
N LEU A 39 11.14 -3.72 -1.44
CA LEU A 39 11.65 -2.58 -0.64
C LEU A 39 12.59 -1.71 -1.45
N ASN A 40 12.00 -0.70 -2.07
CA ASN A 40 12.74 0.42 -2.64
C ASN A 40 11.91 1.70 -2.51
N ALA A 41 12.55 2.85 -2.72
CA ALA A 41 11.87 4.14 -2.62
C ALA A 41 10.79 4.34 -3.71
N HIS A 42 10.88 3.62 -4.84
CA HIS A 42 9.88 3.72 -5.91
C HIS A 42 8.51 3.21 -5.46
N VAL A 43 8.44 2.23 -4.57
CA VAL A 43 7.15 1.76 -4.00
C VAL A 43 6.40 2.91 -3.32
N VAL A 44 7.09 3.72 -2.52
CA VAL A 44 6.46 4.84 -1.82
C VAL A 44 6.03 5.92 -2.80
N HIS A 45 6.87 6.22 -3.80
CA HIS A 45 6.51 7.16 -4.85
C HIS A 45 5.29 6.69 -5.67
N THR A 46 5.26 5.41 -6.06
CA THR A 46 4.11 4.83 -6.76
C THR A 46 2.86 4.87 -5.90
N ALA A 47 2.95 4.53 -4.61
CA ALA A 47 1.82 4.64 -3.69
C ALA A 47 1.28 6.08 -3.62
N HIS A 48 2.16 7.08 -3.60
CA HIS A 48 1.78 8.49 -3.65
C HIS A 48 1.12 8.88 -4.98
N VAL A 49 1.71 8.51 -6.12
CA VAL A 49 1.18 8.80 -7.46
C VAL A 49 -0.20 8.17 -7.67
N MET A 50 -0.43 6.97 -7.14
CA MET A 50 -1.68 6.25 -7.26
C MET A 50 -2.70 6.57 -6.17
N ASP A 51 -2.40 7.56 -5.32
CA ASP A 51 -3.25 7.99 -4.20
C ASP A 51 -3.65 6.82 -3.28
N ALA A 52 -2.69 5.94 -2.98
CA ALA A 52 -2.88 4.79 -2.11
C ALA A 52 -3.02 5.23 -0.65
N SER A 53 -3.85 4.52 0.12
CA SER A 53 -4.06 4.83 1.56
C SER A 53 -2.86 4.46 2.44
N GLY A 54 -1.93 3.65 1.92
CA GLY A 54 -0.69 3.30 2.60
C GLY A 54 0.00 2.09 1.98
N VAL A 55 1.16 1.73 2.53
CA VAL A 55 1.94 0.56 2.10
C VAL A 55 2.21 -0.39 3.27
N VAL A 56 1.97 -1.68 3.06
CA VAL A 56 2.35 -2.77 3.95
C VAL A 56 3.47 -3.59 3.32
N PHE A 57 4.64 -3.57 3.96
CA PHE A 57 5.77 -4.42 3.62
C PHE A 57 5.63 -5.80 4.26
N ALA A 58 5.52 -6.84 3.44
CA ALA A 58 5.34 -8.22 3.85
C ALA A 58 6.68 -8.95 4.13
N GLY A 59 6.61 -10.04 4.89
CA GLY A 59 7.73 -10.97 5.09
C GLY A 59 8.80 -10.49 6.07
N GLY A 60 8.47 -9.57 6.97
CA GLY A 60 9.36 -9.12 8.06
C GLY A 60 10.48 -8.20 7.60
N LYS A 61 10.43 -7.76 6.34
CA LYS A 61 11.42 -6.88 5.76
C LYS A 61 11.32 -5.48 6.38
N LYS A 62 12.47 -4.86 6.67
CA LYS A 62 12.53 -3.54 7.32
C LYS A 62 12.93 -2.46 6.31
N PRO A 63 12.05 -1.47 6.06
CA PRO A 63 12.43 -0.26 5.32
C PRO A 63 13.63 0.41 5.96
N ASN A 64 14.58 0.84 5.14
CA ASN A 64 15.69 1.66 5.61
C ASN A 64 15.23 3.11 5.81
N GLU A 65 16.09 3.93 6.42
CA GLU A 65 15.80 5.33 6.72
C GLU A 65 15.41 6.14 5.49
N THR A 66 16.00 5.84 4.32
CA THR A 66 15.65 6.53 3.06
C THR A 66 14.19 6.28 2.67
N ILE A 67 13.71 5.04 2.76
CA ILE A 67 12.30 4.71 2.46
C ILE A 67 11.38 5.36 3.49
N ILE A 68 11.76 5.35 4.77
CA ILE A 68 10.97 5.97 5.85
C ILE A 68 10.86 7.47 5.65
N ALA A 69 11.97 8.16 5.35
CA ALA A 69 11.99 9.59 5.08
C ALA A 69 11.17 9.95 3.84
N ASN A 70 11.24 9.14 2.77
CA ASN A 70 10.43 9.34 1.58
C ASN A 70 8.93 9.18 1.90
N ALA A 71 8.55 8.20 2.72
CA ALA A 71 7.17 8.00 3.15
C ALA A 71 6.66 9.19 3.97
N GLN A 72 7.46 9.72 4.89
CA GLN A 72 7.16 10.92 5.66
C GLN A 72 6.95 12.15 4.76
N GLN A 73 7.85 12.38 3.81
CA GLN A 73 7.79 13.52 2.90
C GLN A 73 6.54 13.50 2.01
N ASN A 74 6.10 12.31 1.60
CA ASN A 74 4.92 12.14 0.74
C ASN A 74 3.62 11.90 1.52
N GLY A 75 3.66 11.89 2.87
CA GLY A 75 2.49 11.64 3.70
C GLY A 75 1.91 10.23 3.57
N ILE A 76 2.72 9.24 3.18
CA ILE A 76 2.28 7.86 2.96
C ILE A 76 2.53 7.01 4.22
N PRO A 77 1.49 6.46 4.87
CA PRO A 77 1.67 5.52 5.97
C PRO A 77 2.41 4.26 5.50
N ILE A 78 3.38 3.82 6.30
CA ILE A 78 4.10 2.57 6.03
C ILE A 78 4.08 1.64 7.24
N LEU A 79 3.76 0.37 6.97
CA LEU A 79 3.73 -0.71 7.95
C LEU A 79 4.63 -1.85 7.50
N THR A 80 5.17 -2.60 8.46
CA THR A 80 5.84 -3.88 8.19
C THR A 80 5.20 -4.97 9.05
N THR A 81 5.15 -6.18 8.51
CA THR A 81 4.67 -7.36 9.22
C THR A 81 5.48 -8.59 8.80
N SER A 82 5.64 -9.55 9.70
CA SER A 82 6.25 -10.85 9.39
C SER A 82 5.35 -11.77 8.55
N LEU A 83 4.07 -11.41 8.38
CA LEU A 83 3.14 -12.18 7.56
C LEU A 83 3.52 -12.12 6.07
N LEU A 84 3.24 -13.20 5.35
CA LEU A 84 3.37 -13.25 3.89
C LEU A 84 2.13 -12.62 3.23
N ILE A 85 2.27 -12.19 1.97
CA ILE A 85 1.22 -11.49 1.22
C ILE A 85 -0.11 -12.23 1.25
N PHE A 86 -0.12 -13.55 1.02
CA PHE A 86 -1.34 -14.36 1.05
C PHE A 86 -2.11 -14.25 2.38
N GLU A 87 -1.40 -14.35 3.50
CA GLU A 87 -1.97 -14.27 4.85
C GLU A 87 -2.48 -12.86 5.16
N ILE A 88 -1.77 -11.82 4.70
CA ILE A 88 -2.21 -10.43 4.83
C ILE A 88 -3.52 -10.23 4.08
N CYS A 89 -3.58 -10.64 2.81
CA CYS A 89 -4.78 -10.52 1.98
C CYS A 89 -5.97 -11.27 2.58
N GLY A 90 -5.76 -12.50 3.07
CA GLY A 90 -6.82 -13.28 3.72
C GLY A 90 -7.39 -12.58 4.94
N ARG A 91 -6.54 -11.99 5.79
CA ARG A 91 -6.97 -11.22 6.97
C ARG A 91 -7.73 -9.97 6.57
N LEU A 92 -7.21 -9.19 5.62
CA LEU A 92 -7.88 -7.98 5.13
C LEU A 92 -9.28 -8.30 4.60
N PHE A 93 -9.39 -9.35 3.78
CA PHE A 93 -10.65 -9.79 3.19
C PHE A 93 -11.69 -10.18 4.25
N VAL A 94 -11.30 -10.98 5.26
CA VAL A 94 -12.21 -11.38 6.36
C VAL A 94 -12.62 -10.20 7.24
N ASN A 95 -11.81 -9.15 7.31
CA ASN A 95 -12.13 -7.92 8.04
C ASN A 95 -12.90 -6.89 7.19
N GLY A 96 -13.43 -7.30 6.02
CA GLY A 96 -14.31 -6.46 5.21
C GLY A 96 -13.60 -5.54 4.23
N VAL A 97 -12.28 -5.67 4.05
CA VAL A 97 -11.57 -4.95 2.99
C VAL A 97 -11.85 -5.67 1.67
N HIS A 98 -12.74 -5.08 0.89
CA HIS A 98 -13.09 -5.52 -0.44
C HIS A 98 -12.77 -4.40 -1.42
N GLN A 99 -12.36 -4.74 -2.64
CA GLN A 99 -12.06 -3.73 -3.64
C GLN A 99 -13.35 -2.97 -3.98
N ASP A 100 -13.35 -1.66 -3.74
CA ASP A 100 -14.43 -0.81 -4.20
C ASP A 100 -14.47 -0.78 -5.73
N ASN A 101 -15.58 -1.24 -6.30
CA ASN A 101 -15.83 -1.27 -7.73
C ASN A 101 -16.67 -0.07 -8.22
N SER A 102 -17.02 0.87 -7.35
CA SER A 102 -17.86 2.02 -7.70
C SER A 102 -17.11 3.16 -8.38
N THR A 103 -15.78 3.18 -8.38
CA THR A 103 -14.98 4.08 -9.23
C THR A 103 -14.69 3.43 -10.58
N PRO A 104 -15.14 4.01 -11.71
CA PRO A 104 -14.77 3.55 -13.04
C PRO A 104 -13.25 3.63 -13.17
N VAL A 105 -12.61 2.55 -13.61
CA VAL A 105 -11.26 2.61 -14.14
C VAL A 105 -11.40 3.42 -15.43
N GLY A 106 -10.87 4.64 -15.45
CA GLY A 106 -10.93 5.47 -16.65
C GLY A 106 -10.19 4.79 -17.80
N GLY A 107 -10.86 4.66 -18.95
CA GLY A 107 -10.24 4.33 -20.23
C GLY A 107 -10.83 3.12 -20.94
N ASP A 108 -11.99 3.32 -21.60
CA ASP A 108 -12.22 2.87 -22.98
C ASP A 108 -12.31 4.13 -23.86
#